data_AF-A0A6H5HCN9-F1
#
_entry.id   AF-A0A6H5HCN9-F1
#
_cell.length_a   1.000
_cell.length_b   1.000
_cell.length_c   1.000
_cell.angle_alpha   90.00
_cell.angle_beta   90.00
_cell.angle_gamma   90.00
#
_symmetry.space_group_name_H-M   'P 1'
#
loop_
_entity.id
_entity.type
_entity.pdbx_description
1 polymer ?
#
loop_
_entity_poly.entity_id
_entity_poly.type
_entity_poly.pdbx_seq_one_letter_code
_entity_poly.pdbx_strand_id
1 'polypeptide(L)'
;MKFETWRNTIVDLGFTAAQASIWGPEDVYVKKGSTISLTCSVNVHSTPPGSVLWYHGSAVVDFDSARGGISLETEKTATGTTSKLLVTKASLNDSGNYTCVPSNANPASVYVHVLN
;
A
#
# COMPACT_ATOMS: atom_id res chain seq x y z
N MET A 1 -38.71 -22.12 38.73
CA MET A 1 -37.79 -20.97 38.83
C MET A 1 -37.06 -20.90 37.49
N LYS A 2 -37.31 -19.83 36.71
CA LYS A 2 -36.85 -19.67 35.33
C LYS A 2 -35.41 -19.14 35.41
N PHE A 3 -34.43 -19.89 34.90
CA PHE A 3 -33.07 -19.40 34.78
C PHE A 3 -33.00 -18.52 33.54
N GLU A 4 -32.97 -17.21 33.75
CA GLU A 4 -32.78 -16.24 32.68
C GLU A 4 -31.34 -16.36 32.14
N THR A 5 -31.23 -16.68 30.86
CA THR A 5 -29.96 -16.64 30.13
C THR A 5 -29.53 -15.19 29.97
N TRP A 6 -28.51 -14.77 30.73
CA TRP A 6 -27.83 -13.49 30.50
C TRP A 6 -27.15 -13.56 29.13
N ARG A 7 -27.70 -12.87 28.12
CA ARG A 7 -27.01 -12.64 26.84
C ARG A 7 -25.80 -11.76 27.13
N ASN A 8 -24.61 -12.34 27.16
CA ASN A 8 -23.39 -11.56 27.00
C ASN A 8 -23.38 -11.01 25.58
N THR A 9 -23.87 -9.79 25.39
CA THR A 9 -23.64 -9.05 24.17
C THR A 9 -22.16 -8.67 24.14
N ILE A 10 -21.34 -9.41 23.40
CA ILE A 10 -20.03 -8.90 23.01
C ILE A 10 -20.32 -7.69 22.12
N VAL A 11 -20.09 -6.50 22.66
CA VAL A 11 -20.04 -5.29 21.83
C VAL A 11 -18.75 -5.43 21.04
N ASP A 12 -18.85 -5.85 19.78
CA ASP A 12 -17.74 -5.68 18.84
C ASP A 12 -17.55 -4.18 18.65
N LEU A 13 -16.65 -3.60 19.44
CA LEU A 13 -16.11 -2.29 19.15
C LEU A 13 -15.28 -2.50 17.89
N GLY A 14 -15.91 -2.43 16.72
CA GLY A 14 -15.33 -2.69 15.40
C GLY A 14 -14.15 -1.78 15.08
N PHE A 15 -13.06 -1.96 15.80
CA PHE A 15 -11.80 -1.29 15.62
C PHE A 15 -11.06 -2.06 14.55
N THR A 16 -11.46 -1.86 13.30
CA THR A 16 -10.62 -2.27 12.17
C THR A 16 -9.35 -1.44 12.24
N ALA A 17 -8.20 -2.10 12.39
CA ALA A 17 -6.93 -1.39 12.31
C ALA A 17 -6.84 -0.67 10.96
N ALA A 18 -6.36 0.58 10.96
CA ALA A 18 -6.12 1.30 9.71
C ALA A 18 -5.20 0.48 8.81
N GLN A 19 -5.49 0.44 7.52
CA GLN A 19 -4.84 -0.46 6.56
C GLN A 19 -4.62 0.29 5.25
N ALA A 20 -3.45 0.13 4.64
CA ALA A 20 -3.22 0.59 3.28
C ALA A 20 -3.94 -0.30 2.26
N SER A 21 -4.21 0.23 1.07
CA SER A 21 -4.68 -0.53 -0.07
C SER A 21 -3.99 -0.03 -1.32
N ILE A 22 -3.48 -0.93 -2.15
CA ILE A 22 -2.94 -0.61 -3.47
C ILE A 22 -4.06 -0.78 -4.49
N TRP A 23 -4.30 0.25 -5.29
CA TRP A 23 -5.38 0.24 -6.26
C TRP A 23 -5.09 -0.71 -7.43
N GLY A 24 -6.12 -1.41 -7.88
CA GLY A 24 -6.05 -2.34 -9.00
C GLY A 24 -5.97 -3.80 -8.54
N PRO A 25 -5.53 -4.71 -9.43
CA PRO A 25 -5.38 -6.13 -9.11
C PRO A 25 -4.17 -6.40 -8.20
N GLU A 26 -4.16 -7.56 -7.55
CA GLU A 26 -3.03 -8.05 -6.74
C GLU A 26 -1.79 -8.41 -7.59
N ASP A 27 -2.02 -8.71 -8.88
CA ASP A 27 -0.99 -8.95 -9.88
C ASP A 27 -1.09 -7.93 -11.02
N VAL A 28 -0.03 -7.17 -11.23
CA VAL A 28 0.06 -6.11 -12.25
C VAL A 28 1.04 -6.54 -13.33
N TYR A 29 0.62 -6.46 -14.59
CA TYR A 29 1.44 -6.85 -15.74
C TYR A 29 1.82 -5.62 -16.56
N VAL A 30 3.12 -5.42 -16.77
CA VAL A 30 3.67 -4.24 -17.45
C VAL A 30 4.62 -4.69 -18.56
N LYS A 31 4.59 -4.03 -19.71
CA LYS A 31 5.56 -4.30 -20.77
C LYS A 31 6.92 -3.67 -20.46
N LYS A 32 8.00 -4.35 -20.80
CA LYS A 32 9.36 -3.83 -20.76
C LYS A 32 9.45 -2.50 -21.51
N GLY A 33 10.09 -1.51 -20.88
CA GLY A 33 10.22 -0.15 -21.38
C GLY A 33 9.05 0.78 -21.02
N SER A 34 7.92 0.26 -20.56
CA SER A 34 6.80 1.07 -20.08
C SER A 34 7.05 1.61 -18.66
N THR A 35 6.06 2.27 -18.07
CA THR A 35 6.12 2.80 -16.70
C THR A 35 5.26 1.94 -15.77
N ILE A 36 5.84 1.46 -14.67
CA ILE A 36 5.06 0.89 -13.56
C ILE A 36 4.45 2.06 -12.79
N SER A 37 3.15 2.01 -12.54
CA SER A 37 2.42 3.05 -11.79
C SER A 37 1.57 2.39 -10.72
N LEU A 38 1.95 2.56 -9.46
CA LEU A 38 1.25 2.02 -8.31
C LEU A 38 0.70 3.16 -7.47
N THR A 39 -0.56 3.04 -7.05
CA THR A 39 -1.21 4.02 -6.16
C THR A 39 -1.65 3.31 -4.89
N CYS A 40 -1.14 3.75 -3.75
CA CYS A 40 -1.48 3.27 -2.42
C CYS A 40 -2.33 4.33 -1.70
N SER A 41 -3.49 3.94 -1.21
CA SER A 41 -4.34 4.78 -0.36
C SER A 41 -4.39 4.22 1.05
N VAL A 42 -4.32 5.10 2.05
CA VAL A 42 -4.46 4.75 3.46
C VAL A 42 -5.72 5.43 3.97
N ASN A 43 -6.76 4.63 4.24
CA ASN A 43 -7.95 5.12 4.90
C ASN A 43 -7.68 5.23 6.40
N VAL A 44 -7.90 6.41 6.97
CA VAL A 44 -7.77 6.58 8.42
C VAL A 44 -8.99 7.26 8.99
N HIS A 45 -9.51 6.68 10.07
CA HIS A 45 -10.69 7.18 10.77
C HIS A 45 -10.37 8.29 11.78
N SER A 46 -9.10 8.51 12.13
CA SER A 46 -8.71 9.45 13.20
C SER A 46 -7.49 10.33 12.90
N THR A 47 -6.39 9.80 12.33
CA THR A 47 -5.18 10.60 12.06
C THR A 47 -4.41 10.08 10.85
N PRO A 48 -4.26 10.86 9.75
CA PRO A 48 -3.48 10.46 8.58
C PRO A 48 -2.02 10.07 8.92
N PRO A 49 -1.39 9.12 8.20
CA PRO A 49 0.01 8.76 8.42
C PRO A 49 0.96 9.94 8.21
N GLY A 50 2.04 9.98 9.01
CA GLY A 50 3.13 10.94 8.86
C GLY A 50 3.99 10.69 7.61
N SER A 51 3.94 9.49 7.04
CA SER A 51 4.72 9.06 5.87
C SER A 51 4.18 7.74 5.30
N VAL A 52 4.46 7.51 4.01
CA VAL A 52 4.28 6.22 3.32
C VAL A 52 5.60 5.87 2.66
N LEU A 53 6.16 4.71 2.99
CA LEU A 53 7.38 4.18 2.38
C LEU A 53 7.01 3.12 1.34
N TRP A 54 7.82 2.98 0.30
CA TRP A 54 7.69 1.92 -0.69
C TRP A 54 8.88 0.98 -0.63
N TYR A 55 8.60 -0.32 -0.78
CA TYR A 55 9.59 -1.38 -0.84
C TYR A 55 9.41 -2.18 -2.12
N HIS A 56 10.52 -2.65 -2.69
CA HIS A 56 10.57 -3.70 -3.71
C HIS A 56 11.34 -4.88 -3.12
N GLY A 57 10.64 -5.97 -2.85
CA GLY A 57 11.14 -7.04 -2.00
C GLY A 57 11.46 -6.51 -0.59
N SER A 58 12.74 -6.48 -0.23
CA SER A 58 13.24 -5.96 1.05
C SER A 58 13.94 -4.60 0.95
N ALA A 59 14.13 -4.08 -0.27
CA ALA A 59 14.83 -2.82 -0.50
C ALA A 59 13.85 -1.65 -0.53
N VAL A 60 14.23 -0.54 0.11
CA VAL A 60 13.48 0.72 0.00
C VAL A 60 13.59 1.25 -1.43
N VAL A 61 12.46 1.71 -1.96
CA VAL A 61 12.37 2.39 -3.25
C VAL A 61 12.20 3.88 -2.97
N ASP A 62 13.20 4.67 -3.33
CA ASP A 62 13.20 6.13 -3.21
C ASP A 62 13.88 6.80 -4.41
N PHE A 63 14.05 8.12 -4.35
CA PHE A 63 14.65 8.92 -5.42
C PHE A 63 16.18 8.71 -5.55
N ASP A 64 16.84 8.22 -4.50
CA ASP A 64 18.29 7.94 -4.45
C ASP A 64 18.63 6.49 -4.84
N SER A 65 17.61 5.66 -5.07
CA SER A 65 17.77 4.28 -5.52
C SER A 65 18.68 4.18 -6.74
N ALA A 66 19.68 3.29 -6.67
CA ALA A 66 20.62 3.02 -7.76
C ALA A 66 19.95 2.61 -9.09
N ARG A 67 18.68 2.19 -9.03
CA ARG A 67 17.86 1.87 -10.20
C ARG A 67 17.62 3.12 -11.08
N GLY A 68 17.41 4.29 -10.46
CA GLY A 68 17.05 5.54 -11.13
C GLY A 68 15.66 5.55 -11.77
N GLY A 69 15.19 6.71 -12.24
CA GLY A 69 13.88 6.81 -12.91
C GLY A 69 12.67 6.50 -12.01
N ILE A 70 12.85 6.67 -10.69
CA ILE A 70 11.82 6.57 -9.65
C ILE A 70 11.21 7.97 -9.45
N SER A 71 9.88 8.04 -9.37
CA SER A 71 9.17 9.20 -8.85
C SER A 71 8.20 8.76 -7.75
N LEU A 72 8.16 9.54 -6.69
CA LEU A 72 7.31 9.32 -5.53
C LEU A 72 6.54 10.59 -5.22
N GLU A 73 5.22 10.48 -5.20
CA GLU A 73 4.33 11.56 -4.81
C GLU A 73 3.49 11.09 -3.63
N THR A 74 3.47 11.86 -2.55
CA THR A 74 2.59 11.57 -1.41
C THR A 74 1.74 12.78 -1.11
N GLU A 75 0.43 12.60 -1.25
CA GLU A 75 -0.58 13.60 -0.94
C GLU A 75 -1.26 13.25 0.37
N LYS A 76 -1.33 14.21 1.29
CA LYS A 76 -2.03 14.08 2.57
C LYS A 76 -3.21 15.01 2.59
N THR A 77 -4.38 14.49 2.91
CA THR A 77 -5.62 15.25 3.05
C THR A 77 -6.25 14.97 4.42
N ALA A 78 -7.31 15.69 4.76
CA ALA A 78 -8.07 15.44 5.99
C ALA A 78 -8.72 14.05 6.02
N THR A 79 -8.95 13.43 4.85
CA THR A 79 -9.67 12.16 4.71
C THR A 79 -8.75 10.95 4.51
N GLY A 80 -7.44 11.17 4.34
CA GLY A 80 -6.49 10.08 4.20
C GLY A 80 -5.16 10.51 3.59
N THR A 81 -4.38 9.52 3.15
CA THR A 81 -3.10 9.74 2.48
C THR A 81 -3.03 8.86 1.25
N THR A 82 -2.61 9.43 0.13
CA THR A 82 -2.40 8.73 -1.13
C THR A 82 -0.94 8.85 -1.51
N SER A 83 -0.28 7.74 -1.80
CA SER A 83 1.10 7.69 -2.27
C SER A 83 1.14 7.03 -3.64
N LYS A 84 1.83 7.65 -4.60
CA LYS A 84 2.04 7.14 -5.95
C LYS A 84 3.51 6.85 -6.17
N LEU A 85 3.81 5.63 -6.59
CA LEU A 85 5.12 5.20 -7.04
C LEU A 85 5.11 5.04 -8.56
N LEU A 86 6.03 5.72 -9.23
CA LEU A 86 6.29 5.55 -10.66
C LEU A 86 7.70 5.01 -10.87
N VAL A 87 7.82 3.95 -11.66
CA VAL A 87 9.10 3.37 -12.09
C VAL A 87 9.15 3.40 -13.61
N THR A 88 9.93 4.32 -14.18
CA THR A 88 9.98 4.54 -15.63
C THR A 88 10.93 3.56 -16.33
N LYS A 89 10.69 3.25 -17.61
CA LYS A 89 11.53 2.32 -18.40
C LYS A 89 11.69 0.96 -17.71
N ALA A 90 10.58 0.30 -17.40
CA ALA A 90 10.54 -0.96 -16.69
C ALA A 90 11.44 -2.02 -17.36
N SER A 91 12.19 -2.74 -16.54
CA SER A 91 13.06 -3.84 -16.92
C SER A 91 12.56 -5.14 -16.27
N LEU A 92 13.01 -6.29 -16.75
CA LEU A 92 12.62 -7.57 -16.16
C LEU A 92 12.97 -7.66 -14.67
N ASN A 93 14.05 -6.99 -14.24
CA ASN A 93 14.50 -6.93 -12.84
C ASN A 93 13.60 -6.08 -11.94
N ASP A 94 12.73 -5.25 -12.51
CA ASP A 94 11.72 -4.51 -11.74
C ASP A 94 10.52 -5.43 -11.38
N SER A 95 10.46 -6.67 -11.88
CA SER A 95 9.43 -7.62 -11.44
C SER A 95 9.62 -7.97 -9.97
N GLY A 96 8.53 -8.15 -9.23
CA GLY A 96 8.59 -8.54 -7.83
C GLY A 96 7.46 -7.96 -7.00
N ASN A 97 7.55 -8.21 -5.69
CA ASN A 97 6.60 -7.70 -4.73
C ASN A 97 6.90 -6.23 -4.39
N TYR A 98 5.91 -5.36 -4.59
CA TYR A 98 5.94 -3.98 -4.17
C TYR A 98 5.03 -3.78 -2.96
N THR A 99 5.57 -3.24 -1.88
CA THR A 99 4.83 -3.03 -0.63
C THR A 99 4.83 -1.55 -0.26
N CYS A 100 3.64 -0.98 -0.04
CA CYS A 100 3.51 0.33 0.60
C CYS A 100 3.32 0.16 2.11
N VAL A 101 4.14 0.87 2.88
CA VAL A 101 4.21 0.80 4.35
C VAL A 101 3.95 2.18 4.94
N PRO A 102 2.73 2.47 5.39
CA PRO A 102 2.44 3.70 6.13
C PRO A 102 2.94 3.64 7.58
N SER A 103 3.19 4.80 8.19
CA SER A 103 3.71 4.89 9.57
C SER A 103 2.71 4.51 10.68
N ASN A 104 1.40 4.52 10.42
CA ASN A 104 0.37 4.24 11.43
C ASN A 104 -0.79 3.37 10.91
N ALA A 105 -0.52 2.52 9.93
CA ALA A 105 -1.48 1.58 9.37
C ALA A 105 -0.77 0.30 8.90
N ASN A 106 -1.52 -0.77 8.73
CA ASN A 106 -1.00 -2.01 8.17
C ASN A 106 -0.58 -1.81 6.69
N PRO A 107 0.47 -2.51 6.23
CA PRO A 107 0.99 -2.37 4.86
C PRO A 107 0.13 -3.11 3.83
N ALA A 108 0.23 -2.71 2.56
CA ALA A 108 -0.37 -3.43 1.43
C ALA A 108 0.69 -3.77 0.39
N SER A 109 0.49 -4.88 -0.31
CA SER A 109 1.44 -5.43 -1.28
C SER A 109 0.75 -5.76 -2.60
N VAL A 110 1.52 -5.68 -3.69
CA VAL A 110 1.11 -6.05 -5.05
C VAL A 110 2.30 -6.68 -5.76
N TYR A 111 2.06 -7.72 -6.55
CA TYR A 111 3.13 -8.32 -7.35
C TYR A 111 3.12 -7.73 -8.76
N VAL A 112 4.27 -7.24 -9.22
CA VAL A 112 4.44 -6.72 -10.58
C VAL A 112 5.21 -7.71 -11.43
N HIS A 113 4.68 -7.99 -12.62
CA HIS A 113 5.28 -8.83 -13.64
C HIS A 113 5.65 -7.98 -14.85
N VAL A 114 6.95 -7.82 -15.11
CA VAL A 114 7.42 -7.14 -16.31
C VAL A 114 7.64 -8.17 -17.43
N LEU A 115 6.94 -7.97 -18.55
CA LEU A 115 6.91 -8.89 -19.70
C LEU A 115 7.65 -8.30 -20.91
N ASN A 116 8.09 -9.13 -21.86
CA ASN A 116 8.80 -8.68 -23.07
C ASN A 116 7.87 -8.18 -24.19
#